data_AF-A0A7V4UX04-F1
#
_entry.id   AF-A0A7V4UX04-F1
#
_cell.length_a   1.000
_cell.length_b   1.000
_cell.length_c   1.000
_cell.angle_alpha   90.00
_cell.angle_beta   90.00
_cell.angle_gamma   90.00
#
_symmetry.space_group_name_H-M   'P 1'
#
loop_
_entity.id
_entity.type
_entity.pdbx_description
1 polymer ?
#
loop_
_entity_poly.entity_id
_entity_poly.type
_entity_poly.pdbx_seq_one_letter_code
_entity_poly.pdbx_strand_id
1 'polypeptide(L)'
;MDTIFIELIVVFILIFLNGFFSCAEFAIISVRKSRIAQLVNQGDERAVLVDALQKDPHRLLAIVQIGVTVVGSTASAVGGVI
;
A
#
# COMPACT_ATOMS: atom_id res chain seq x y z
N MET A 1 26.46 8.99 16.57
CA MET A 1 25.27 9.82 16.23
C MET A 1 24.71 9.44 14.87
N ASP A 2 25.53 8.88 13.97
CA ASP A 2 25.12 8.48 12.62
C ASP A 2 24.06 7.36 12.61
N THR A 3 24.15 6.40 13.52
CA THR A 3 23.18 5.29 13.62
C THR A 3 21.76 5.78 13.95
N ILE A 4 21.62 6.74 14.87
CA ILE A 4 20.32 7.31 15.27
C ILE A 4 19.69 8.05 14.08
N PHE A 5 20.50 8.73 13.27
CA PHE A 5 20.01 9.44 12.07
C PHE A 5 19.51 8.46 11.00
N ILE A 6 20.21 7.33 10.82
CA ILE A 6 19.81 6.25 9.92
C ILE A 6 18.52 5.58 10.42
N GLU A 7 18.41 5.25 11.70
CA GLU A 7 17.19 4.69 12.29
C GLU A 7 15.98 5.63 12.09
N LEU A 8 16.17 6.93 12.30
CA LEU A 8 15.12 7.93 12.14
C LEU A 8 14.67 8.06 10.69
N ILE A 9 15.60 7.99 9.72
CA ILE A 9 15.28 7.95 8.28
C ILE A 9 14.50 6.68 7.93
N VAL A 10 14.92 5.51 8.43
CA VAL A 10 14.25 4.24 8.14
C VAL A 10 12.84 4.24 8.70
N VAL A 11 12.65 4.70 9.94
CA VAL A 11 11.32 4.85 10.57
C VAL A 11 10.47 5.84 9.78
N PHE A 12 11.02 6.98 9.37
CA PHE A 12 10.29 7.97 8.58
C PHE A 12 9.82 7.40 7.23
N ILE A 13 10.69 6.67 6.53
CA ILE A 13 10.34 5.97 5.28
C ILE A 13 9.24 4.94 5.53
N LEU A 14 9.34 4.15 6.60
CA LEU A 14 8.33 3.14 6.95
C LEU A 14 6.97 3.77 7.25
N ILE A 15 6.93 4.90 7.95
CA ILE A 15 5.70 5.67 8.22
C ILE A 15 5.13 6.19 6.90
N PHE A 16 5.98 6.75 6.04
CA PHE A 16 5.55 7.25 4.73
C PHE A 16 4.99 6.14 3.84
N LEU A 17 5.64 4.98 3.82
CA LEU A 17 5.18 3.80 3.09
C LEU A 17 3.82 3.35 3.62
N ASN A 18 3.67 3.20 4.94
CA ASN A 18 2.39 2.84 5.55
C ASN A 18 1.30 3.85 5.21
N GLY A 19 1.59 5.15 5.32
CA GLY A 19 0.64 6.21 4.95
C GLY A 19 0.24 6.14 3.48
N PHE A 20 1.19 5.95 2.56
CA PHE A 20 0.92 5.78 1.14
C PHE A 20 0.01 4.58 0.86
N PHE A 21 0.31 3.44 1.47
CA PHE A 21 -0.50 2.24 1.29
C PHE A 21 -1.89 2.35 1.93
N SER A 22 -1.99 2.92 3.13
CA SER A 22 -3.29 3.22 3.77
C SER A 22 -4.10 4.21 2.93
N CYS A 23 -3.48 5.20 2.30
CA CYS A 23 -4.15 6.09 1.35
C CYS A 23 -4.64 5.35 0.10
N ALA A 24 -3.85 4.42 -0.45
CA ALA A 24 -4.26 3.61 -1.61
C ALA A 24 -5.46 2.70 -1.28
N GLU A 25 -5.43 2.07 -0.11
CA GLU A 25 -6.56 1.31 0.45
C GLU A 25 -7.79 2.21 0.63
N PHE A 26 -7.63 3.34 1.31
CA PHE A 26 -8.73 4.25 1.60
C PHE A 26 -9.30 4.87 0.33
N ALA A 27 -8.50 5.15 -0.69
CA ALA A 27 -8.97 5.63 -1.98
C ALA A 27 -9.86 4.60 -2.68
N ILE A 28 -9.50 3.31 -2.61
CA ILE A 28 -10.31 2.23 -3.19
C ILE A 28 -11.59 1.99 -2.40
N ILE A 29 -11.56 2.10 -1.07
CA ILE A 29 -12.74 1.95 -0.21
C ILE A 29 -13.68 3.17 -0.29
N SER A 30 -13.12 4.38 -0.42
CA SER A 30 -13.86 5.65 -0.43
C SER A 30 -14.59 5.90 -1.74
N VAL A 31 -14.09 5.35 -2.86
CA VAL A 31 -14.74 5.52 -4.16
C VAL A 31 -16.08 4.77 -4.19
N ARG A 32 -17.13 5.41 -4.71
CA ARG A 32 -18.46 4.76 -4.79
C ARG A 32 -18.45 3.71 -5.90
N LYS A 33 -18.78 2.46 -5.56
CA LYS A 33 -18.99 1.36 -6.51
C LYS A 33 -19.86 1.75 -7.71
N SER A 34 -20.94 2.51 -7.48
CA SER A 34 -21.83 3.00 -8.54
C SER A 34 -21.12 3.91 -9.56
N ARG A 35 -20.19 4.78 -9.13
CA ARG A 35 -19.43 5.65 -10.02
C ARG A 35 -18.45 4.88 -10.87
N ILE A 36 -17.81 3.87 -10.28
CA ILE A 36 -16.87 2.99 -10.99
C ILE A 36 -17.61 2.08 -11.98
N ALA A 37 -18.76 1.52 -11.60
CA ALA A 37 -19.62 0.77 -12.53
C ALA A 37 -20.11 1.62 -13.71
N GLN A 38 -20.38 2.93 -13.51
CA GLN A 38 -20.68 3.85 -14.61
C GLN A 38 -19.49 4.02 -15.55
N LEU A 39 -18.27 4.19 -15.02
CA LEU A 39 -17.04 4.33 -15.82
C LEU A 39 -16.69 3.05 -16.58
N VAL A 40 -16.92 1.88 -15.99
CA VAL A 40 -16.81 0.58 -16.66
C VAL A 40 -17.76 0.50 -17.86
N ASN A 41 -19.01 0.89 -17.68
CA ASN A 41 -20.00 0.93 -18.77
C ASN A 41 -19.66 1.97 -19.85
N GLN A 42 -18.83 2.97 -19.55
CA GLN A 42 -18.32 3.94 -20.52
C GLN A 42 -17.08 3.44 -21.27
N GLY A 43 -16.61 2.22 -20.99
CA GLY A 43 -15.47 1.61 -21.67
C GLY A 43 -14.10 1.96 -21.07
N ASP A 44 -14.05 2.51 -19.86
CA ASP A 44 -12.78 2.81 -19.20
C ASP A 44 -12.13 1.52 -18.65
N GLU A 45 -11.07 1.06 -19.32
CA GLU A 45 -10.30 -0.12 -18.92
C GLU A 45 -9.71 0.01 -17.50
N ARG A 46 -9.37 1.24 -17.07
CA ARG A 46 -8.87 1.48 -15.71
C ARG A 46 -9.97 1.29 -14.68
N ALA A 47 -11.20 1.66 -15.01
CA ALA A 47 -12.35 1.45 -14.15
C ALA A 47 -12.67 -0.05 -13.96
N VAL A 48 -12.41 -0.89 -14.97
CA VAL A 48 -12.56 -2.36 -14.87
C VAL A 48 -11.59 -2.92 -13.83
N LEU A 49 -10.34 -2.48 -13.87
CA LEU A 49 -9.34 -2.89 -12.88
C LEU A 49 -9.74 -2.44 -11.46
N VAL A 50 -10.20 -1.20 -11.32
CA VAL A 50 -10.62 -0.63 -10.04
C VAL A 50 -11.90 -1.28 -9.50
N ASP A 51 -12.82 -1.72 -10.38
CA ASP A 51 -14.02 -2.49 -9.99
C ASP A 51 -13.64 -3.88 -9.45
N ALA A 52 -12.70 -4.56 -10.12
CA ALA A 52 -12.18 -5.85 -9.67
C ALA A 52 -11.47 -5.73 -8.31
N LEU A 53 -10.70 -4.67 -8.10
CA LEU A 53 -10.01 -4.39 -6.84
C LEU A 53 -10.97 -3.98 -5.71
N GLN A 54 -12.08 -3.29 -6.01
CA GLN A 54 -13.13 -2.97 -5.03
C GLN A 54 -13.99 -4.16 -4.62
N LYS A 55 -14.07 -5.21 -5.45
CA LYS A 55 -14.77 -6.45 -5.10
C LYS A 55 -14.03 -7.23 -4.02
N ASP A 56 -12.70 -7.16 -4.02
CA ASP A 56 -11.85 -7.81 -3.02
C ASP A 56 -10.73 -6.87 -2.52
N PRO A 57 -11.07 -5.89 -1.67
CA PRO A 57 -10.08 -4.98 -1.09
C PRO A 57 -9.09 -5.71 -0.18
N HIS A 58 -9.50 -6.83 0.43
CA HIS A 58 -8.67 -7.66 1.31
C HIS A 58 -7.39 -8.12 0.61
N ARG A 59 -7.49 -8.46 -0.69
CA ARG A 59 -6.34 -8.89 -1.49
C ARG A 59 -5.28 -7.80 -1.64
N LEU A 60 -5.69 -6.54 -1.82
CA LEU A 60 -4.77 -5.39 -1.84
C LEU A 60 -4.08 -5.20 -0.49
N LEU A 61 -4.83 -5.33 0.61
CA LEU A 61 -4.32 -5.10 1.95
C LEU A 61 -3.27 -6.16 2.31
N ALA A 62 -3.56 -7.42 1.98
CA ALA A 62 -2.64 -8.52 2.18
C ALA A 62 -1.31 -8.31 1.42
N ILE A 63 -1.36 -7.84 0.16
CA ILE A 63 -0.15 -7.60 -0.65
C ILE A 63 0.71 -6.49 -0.04
N VAL A 64 0.07 -5.39 0.38
CA VAL A 64 0.74 -4.28 1.07
C VAL A 64 1.43 -4.76 2.35
N GLN A 65 0.69 -5.50 3.17
CA GLN A 65 1.15 -5.91 4.49
C GLN A 65 2.30 -6.92 4.39
N ILE A 66 2.24 -7.84 3.43
CA ILE A 66 3.35 -8.73 3.08
C ILE A 66 4.57 -7.90 2.62
N GLY A 67 4.36 -6.87 1.80
CA GLY A 67 5.44 -5.97 1.36
C GLY A 67 6.14 -5.29 2.55
N VAL A 68 5.37 -4.76 3.50
CA VAL A 68 5.92 -4.16 4.74
C VAL A 68 6.68 -5.19 5.56
N THR A 69 6.15 -6.41 5.73
CA THR A 69 6.82 -7.48 6.47
C THR A 69 8.12 -7.92 5.79
N VAL A 70 8.16 -8.02 4.47
CA VAL A 70 9.38 -8.40 3.72
C VAL A 70 10.44 -7.30 3.81
N VAL A 71 10.04 -6.03 3.66
CA VAL A 71 10.97 -4.89 3.83
C VAL A 71 11.48 -4.82 5.27
N GLY A 72 10.61 -4.99 6.26
CA GLY A 72 10.98 -4.99 7.67
C GLY A 72 11.90 -6.15 8.07
N SER A 73 11.63 -7.36 7.59
CA SER A 73 12.51 -8.52 7.83
C SER A 73 13.86 -8.38 7.13
N THR A 74 13.90 -7.81 5.93
CA THR A 74 15.16 -7.52 5.23
C THR A 74 15.96 -6.45 5.97
N ALA A 75 15.31 -5.36 6.41
CA ALA A 75 15.95 -4.33 7.22
C ALA A 75 16.45 -4.88 8.56
N SER A 76 15.69 -5.77 9.21
CA SER A 76 16.09 -6.45 10.45
C SER A 76 17.25 -7.42 10.23
N ALA A 77 17.31 -8.11 9.10
CA ALA A 77 18.42 -9.00 8.77
C ALA A 77 19.71 -8.21 8.52
N VAL A 78 19.63 -7.11 7.77
CA VAL A 78 20.78 -6.23 7.49
C VAL A 78 21.20 -5.46 8.74
N GLY A 79 20.24 -4.98 9.53
CA GLY A 79 20.47 -4.26 10.79
C GLY A 79 20.89 -5.16 11.96
N GLY A 80 20.59 -6.46 11.92
CA GLY A 80 21.04 -7.45 12.91
C GLY A 80 22.36 -8.14 12.56
N VAL A 81 22.85 -7.97 11.33
CA VAL A 81 24.19 -8.41 10.89
C VAL A 81 25.28 -7.37 11.24
N ILE A 82 24.91 -6.11 11.47
CA ILE A 82 25.80 -5.04 11.93
C ILE A 82 25.85 -4.92 13.45
#